data_AF-A0A1B0CJA1-F1
#
_entry.id   AF-A0A1B0CJA1-F1
#
_cell.length_a   1.000
_cell.length_b   1.000
_cell.length_c   1.000
_cell.angle_alpha   90.00
_cell.angle_beta   90.00
_cell.angle_gamma   90.00
#
_symmetry.space_group_name_H-M   'P 1'
#
loop_
_entity.id
_entity.type
_entity.pdbx_description
1 polymer ?
#
loop_
_entity_poly.entity_id
_entity_poly.type
_entity_poly.pdbx_seq_one_letter_code
_entity_poly.pdbx_strand_id
1 'polypeptide(L)'
;IIQNAELANSFWISYFTLSASLFILAFQLKKTCKKMQSSVTVGEPPKKGSNNDRVKYGENPDVKFFFPNNGGALLLAEKVKFARISEIFRKQLPTSNAENGERVVITDISFEIFNNVVKFIYGEELTIYEENYLEILYIGKKYFLYEIIHKVIKFIYTFINADNMADHFEFIDKFDISSLNDFMKGICISSPLVVIRKLTKSIPHKRILQIILESPCLPCSEYELYQAIVDTYFRNVDKEVFDISKYIRDELGKLIFLIRFPTMTNKEIINCTKYPSLLTKEQSMDFLLWIEDKIFTDSLQYFSSVPRLKCNCQVNKPIPK
;
A
#
# COMPACT_ATOMS: atom_id res chain seq x y z
N ILE A 1 5.25 -30.67 29.75
CA ILE A 1 5.43 -29.36 30.43
C ILE A 1 6.49 -28.52 29.71
N ILE A 2 7.64 -29.09 29.32
CA ILE A 2 8.73 -28.37 28.63
C ILE A 2 8.36 -27.92 27.19
N GLN A 3 7.65 -28.73 26.39
CA GLN A 3 7.20 -28.33 25.04
C GLN A 3 6.18 -27.17 25.02
N ASN A 4 5.34 -27.03 26.05
CA ASN A 4 4.39 -25.91 26.13
C ASN A 4 5.08 -24.58 26.49
N ALA A 5 6.21 -24.64 27.20
CA ALA A 5 7.00 -23.45 27.52
C ALA A 5 7.76 -22.94 26.29
N GLU A 6 8.28 -23.82 25.43
CA GLU A 6 8.97 -23.43 24.19
C GLU A 6 8.01 -22.85 23.13
N LEU A 7 6.81 -23.42 22.99
CA LEU A 7 5.75 -22.86 22.15
C LEU A 7 5.23 -21.52 22.67
N ALA A 8 5.11 -21.37 24.00
CA ALA A 8 4.79 -20.08 24.60
C ALA A 8 5.90 -19.07 24.33
N ASN A 9 7.17 -19.43 24.51
CA ASN A 9 8.29 -18.51 24.34
C ASN A 9 8.49 -18.08 22.88
N SER A 10 8.33 -18.98 21.91
CA SER A 10 8.37 -18.65 20.48
C SER A 10 7.18 -17.77 20.07
N PHE A 11 5.99 -18.03 20.61
CA PHE A 11 4.81 -17.18 20.42
C PHE A 11 4.99 -15.80 21.04
N TRP A 12 5.57 -15.69 22.25
CA TRP A 12 5.82 -14.41 22.91
C TRP A 12 6.90 -13.61 22.17
N ILE A 13 8.00 -14.24 21.75
CA ILE A 13 9.03 -13.57 20.95
C ILE A 13 8.42 -13.07 19.63
N SER A 14 7.68 -13.93 18.92
CA SER A 14 6.99 -13.55 17.68
C SER A 14 5.95 -12.45 17.92
N TYR A 15 5.23 -12.48 19.04
CA TYR A 15 4.23 -11.48 19.40
C TYR A 15 4.88 -10.15 19.78
N PHE A 16 5.98 -10.15 20.52
CA PHE A 16 6.73 -8.93 20.86
C PHE A 16 7.38 -8.30 19.63
N THR A 17 7.96 -9.09 18.72
CA THR A 17 8.51 -8.58 17.46
C THR A 17 7.41 -8.07 16.54
N LEU A 18 6.29 -8.79 16.44
CA LEU A 18 5.13 -8.36 15.67
C LEU A 18 4.52 -7.09 16.28
N SER A 19 4.40 -7.01 17.62
CA SER A 19 3.88 -5.84 18.34
C SER A 19 4.76 -4.61 18.15
N ALA A 20 6.08 -4.74 18.13
CA ALA A 20 6.99 -3.61 17.90
C ALA A 20 6.90 -3.10 16.44
N SER A 21 6.87 -4.02 15.47
CA SER A 21 6.67 -3.69 14.05
C SER A 21 5.31 -3.03 13.80
N LEU A 22 4.26 -3.58 14.42
CA LEU A 22 2.91 -3.04 14.41
C LEU A 22 2.85 -1.65 15.06
N PHE A 23 3.55 -1.41 16.17
CA PHE A 23 3.55 -0.08 16.79
C PHE A 23 4.17 1.00 15.88
N ILE A 24 5.27 0.66 15.19
CA ILE A 24 5.87 1.54 14.16
C ILE A 24 4.87 1.77 13.03
N LEU A 25 4.19 0.71 12.57
CA LEU A 25 3.18 0.78 11.53
C LEU A 25 2.03 1.73 11.94
N ALA A 26 1.49 1.60 13.16
CA ALA A 26 0.43 2.46 13.68
C ALA A 26 0.86 3.93 13.77
N PHE A 27 2.08 4.20 14.23
CA PHE A 27 2.59 5.56 14.30
C PHE A 27 2.73 6.19 12.90
N GLN A 28 3.23 5.42 11.93
CA GLN A 28 3.33 5.87 10.54
C GLN A 28 1.95 6.10 9.92
N LEU A 29 1.00 5.17 10.13
CA LEU A 29 -0.38 5.27 9.65
C LEU A 29 -1.08 6.52 10.20
N LYS A 30 -0.94 6.84 11.49
CA LYS A 30 -1.49 8.08 12.06
C LYS A 30 -0.92 9.33 11.40
N LYS A 31 0.38 9.36 11.09
CA LYS A 31 1.02 10.48 10.40
C LYS A 31 0.50 10.62 8.96
N THR A 32 0.18 9.51 8.32
CA THR A 32 -0.20 9.48 6.90
C THR A 32 -1.68 9.68 6.67
N CYS A 33 -2.58 9.15 7.51
CA CYS A 33 -4.01 9.53 7.49
C CYS A 33 -4.15 11.05 7.66
N LYS A 34 -3.34 11.66 8.53
CA LYS A 34 -3.30 13.13 8.70
C LYS A 34 -2.78 13.88 7.45
N LYS A 35 -1.92 13.24 6.64
CA LYS A 35 -1.45 13.79 5.34
C LYS A 35 -2.48 13.61 4.23
N MET A 36 -3.13 12.45 4.13
CA MET A 36 -4.19 12.20 3.14
C MET A 36 -5.38 13.17 3.34
N GLN A 37 -5.72 13.48 4.59
CA GLN A 37 -6.71 14.51 4.94
C GLN A 37 -6.35 15.93 4.49
N SER A 38 -5.08 16.22 4.16
CA SER A 38 -4.64 17.54 3.69
C SER A 38 -4.60 17.70 2.17
N SER A 39 -4.79 16.61 1.40
CA SER A 39 -4.66 16.58 -0.06
C SER A 39 -5.96 16.33 -0.83
N VAL A 40 -7.10 16.13 -0.15
CA VAL A 40 -8.39 15.88 -0.81
C VAL A 40 -9.49 16.73 -0.16
N THR A 41 -10.12 17.60 -0.96
CA THR A 41 -11.44 18.17 -0.66
C THR A 41 -12.47 17.39 -1.46
N VAL A 42 -13.35 16.64 -0.78
CA VAL A 42 -14.81 16.50 -1.01
C VAL A 42 -15.34 15.45 -0.02
N GLY A 43 -16.36 15.84 0.77
CA GLY A 43 -17.06 15.00 1.74
C GLY A 43 -16.83 15.49 3.18
N GLU A 44 -17.88 16.00 3.85
CA GLU A 44 -17.78 16.45 5.24
C GLU A 44 -17.40 15.25 6.15
N PRO A 45 -16.25 15.30 6.85
CA PRO A 45 -15.95 14.33 7.89
C PRO A 45 -16.95 14.48 9.04
N PRO A 46 -17.33 13.39 9.73
CA PRO A 46 -18.19 13.50 10.91
C PRO A 46 -17.53 14.42 11.95
N LYS A 47 -18.39 15.24 12.58
CA LYS A 47 -18.00 16.30 13.53
C LYS A 47 -17.05 15.74 14.59
N LYS A 48 -15.91 16.43 14.79
CA LYS A 48 -14.95 16.20 15.88
C LYS A 48 -15.70 15.91 17.19
N GLY A 49 -15.48 14.70 17.72
CA GLY A 49 -16.08 14.24 18.98
C GLY A 49 -15.81 15.21 20.13
N SER A 50 -16.86 15.45 20.90
CA SER A 50 -16.91 16.29 22.09
C SER A 50 -16.05 15.69 23.21
N ASN A 51 -15.60 16.56 24.12
CA ASN A 51 -14.91 16.17 25.36
C ASN A 51 -15.70 15.10 26.14
N ASN A 52 -14.98 14.04 26.57
CA ASN A 52 -15.43 12.92 27.43
C ASN A 52 -16.39 11.88 26.83
N ASP A 53 -16.02 11.26 25.71
CA ASP A 53 -16.72 10.06 25.22
C ASP A 53 -16.57 8.88 26.22
N ARG A 54 -17.67 8.56 26.91
CA ARG A 54 -17.82 7.34 27.71
C ARG A 54 -18.84 6.44 27.03
N VAL A 55 -18.38 5.30 26.52
CA VAL A 55 -19.24 4.32 25.83
C VAL A 55 -19.29 3.02 26.64
N LYS A 56 -20.48 2.44 26.76
CA LYS A 56 -20.71 1.17 27.46
C LYS A 56 -21.32 0.15 26.50
N TYR A 57 -20.71 -1.03 26.42
CA TYR A 57 -21.23 -2.21 25.76
C TYR A 57 -21.54 -3.32 26.76
N GLY A 58 -22.60 -4.07 26.50
CA GLY A 58 -23.07 -5.15 27.37
C GLY A 58 -23.77 -4.65 28.64
N GLU A 59 -24.34 -5.60 29.38
CA GLU A 59 -25.07 -5.29 30.62
C GLU A 59 -24.09 -5.14 31.79
N ASN A 60 -23.12 -6.06 31.89
CA ASN A 60 -22.20 -6.20 33.02
C ASN A 60 -20.73 -6.09 32.56
N PRO A 61 -20.25 -4.89 32.21
CA PRO A 61 -18.89 -4.72 31.74
C PRO A 61 -17.86 -4.97 32.85
N ASP A 62 -16.88 -5.82 32.55
CA ASP A 62 -15.79 -6.24 33.45
C ASP A 62 -14.40 -5.81 32.93
N VAL A 63 -14.32 -5.10 31.79
CA VAL A 63 -13.10 -4.47 31.27
C VAL A 63 -13.32 -2.99 30.91
N LYS A 64 -12.28 -2.16 31.11
CA LYS A 64 -12.28 -0.73 30.81
C LYS A 64 -11.12 -0.37 29.88
N PHE A 65 -11.39 0.01 28.64
CA PHE A 65 -10.38 0.51 27.71
C PHE A 65 -10.28 2.04 27.83
N PHE A 66 -9.08 2.54 28.14
CA PHE A 66 -8.79 3.95 28.36
C PHE A 66 -7.88 4.50 27.26
N PHE A 67 -8.27 5.64 26.68
CA PHE A 67 -7.60 6.26 25.53
C PHE A 67 -7.04 7.64 25.90
N PRO A 68 -5.81 7.71 26.46
CA PRO A 68 -5.22 8.98 26.89
C PRO A 68 -5.06 9.98 25.73
N ASN A 69 -4.77 9.49 24.53
CA ASN A 69 -4.56 10.31 23.34
C ASN A 69 -5.86 10.86 22.72
N ASN A 70 -7.03 10.43 23.22
CA ASN A 70 -8.35 10.83 22.76
C ASN A 70 -9.11 11.55 23.89
N GLY A 71 -8.44 12.46 24.60
CA GLY A 71 -9.06 13.24 25.68
C GLY A 71 -9.47 12.41 26.89
N GLY A 72 -8.87 11.23 27.09
CA GLY A 72 -9.22 10.32 28.18
C GLY A 72 -10.53 9.56 27.97
N ALA A 73 -10.95 9.36 26.71
CA ALA A 73 -12.13 8.56 26.37
C ALA A 73 -12.07 7.16 27.01
N LEU A 74 -13.25 6.64 27.37
CA LEU A 74 -13.39 5.39 28.10
C LEU A 74 -14.43 4.49 27.43
N LEU A 75 -14.04 3.24 27.15
CA LEU A 75 -14.95 2.21 26.65
C LEU A 75 -15.06 1.08 27.68
N LEU A 76 -16.28 0.78 28.12
CA LEU A 76 -16.61 -0.32 29.02
C LEU A 76 -17.19 -1.47 28.20
N ALA A 77 -16.72 -2.69 28.43
CA ALA A 77 -17.22 -3.87 27.72
C ALA A 77 -17.02 -5.17 28.51
N GLU A 78 -17.43 -6.30 27.93
CA GLU A 78 -17.38 -7.64 28.54
C GLU A 78 -16.21 -8.47 27.98
N LYS A 79 -15.24 -8.86 28.82
CA LYS A 79 -14.04 -9.65 28.46
C LYS A 79 -14.39 -10.89 27.63
N VAL A 80 -15.49 -11.57 27.99
CA VAL A 80 -15.97 -12.79 27.34
C VAL A 80 -16.24 -12.59 25.84
N LYS A 81 -16.73 -11.40 25.43
CA LYS A 81 -17.00 -11.10 24.00
C LYS A 81 -15.70 -11.03 23.20
N PHE A 82 -14.68 -10.36 23.74
CA PHE A 82 -13.36 -10.24 23.09
C PHE A 82 -12.61 -11.57 23.08
N ALA A 83 -12.64 -12.32 24.19
CA ALA A 83 -11.95 -13.60 24.33
C ALA A 83 -12.49 -14.69 23.38
N ARG A 84 -13.76 -14.60 22.97
CA ARG A 84 -14.36 -15.51 21.98
C ARG A 84 -13.87 -15.27 20.55
N ILE A 85 -13.56 -14.02 20.21
CA ILE A 85 -13.25 -13.62 18.83
C ILE A 85 -11.74 -13.57 18.58
N SER A 86 -10.93 -13.38 19.63
CA SER A 86 -9.48 -13.27 19.50
C SER A 86 -8.75 -14.05 20.58
N GLU A 87 -7.78 -14.84 20.15
CA GLU A 87 -6.85 -15.49 21.06
C GLU A 87 -5.94 -14.50 21.79
N ILE A 88 -5.61 -13.36 21.15
CA ILE A 88 -4.82 -12.31 21.77
C ILE A 88 -5.62 -11.68 22.90
N PHE A 89 -6.88 -11.33 22.68
CA PHE A 89 -7.73 -10.83 23.76
C PHE A 89 -7.94 -11.87 24.85
N ARG A 90 -8.14 -13.15 24.52
CA ARG A 90 -8.25 -14.22 25.52
C ARG A 90 -7.02 -14.32 26.42
N LYS A 91 -5.82 -14.09 25.89
CA LYS A 91 -4.57 -14.08 26.65
C LYS A 91 -4.37 -12.79 27.45
N GLN A 92 -4.76 -11.64 26.89
CA GLN A 92 -4.59 -10.32 27.50
C GLN A 92 -5.66 -9.96 28.53
N LEU A 93 -6.84 -10.57 28.43
CA LEU A 93 -7.99 -10.33 29.29
C LEU A 93 -8.42 -11.65 29.97
N PRO A 94 -7.64 -12.17 30.93
CA PRO A 94 -7.99 -13.40 31.61
C PRO A 94 -9.33 -13.23 32.36
N THR A 95 -10.27 -14.12 32.07
CA THR A 95 -11.62 -14.13 32.67
C THR A 95 -11.64 -14.70 34.09
N SER A 96 -10.52 -15.28 34.56
CA SER A 96 -10.38 -15.92 35.88
C SER A 96 -10.12 -14.96 37.04
N ASN A 97 -9.72 -13.71 36.75
CA ASN A 97 -9.32 -12.77 37.78
C ASN A 97 -10.49 -11.85 38.13
N ALA A 98 -11.08 -12.06 39.31
CA ALA A 98 -12.18 -11.31 39.89
C ALA A 98 -11.78 -9.90 40.38
N GLU A 99 -10.62 -9.38 39.94
CA GLU A 99 -10.17 -8.04 40.31
C GLU A 99 -10.94 -7.00 39.50
N ASN A 100 -11.72 -6.21 40.22
CA ASN A 100 -12.59 -5.14 39.72
C ASN A 100 -11.98 -4.33 38.55
N GLY A 101 -12.63 -4.41 37.38
CA GLY A 101 -12.56 -3.39 36.33
C GLY A 101 -11.15 -3.09 35.81
N GLU A 102 -10.45 -4.13 35.34
CA GLU A 102 -9.14 -4.04 34.70
C GLU A 102 -9.13 -2.92 33.64
N ARG A 103 -8.21 -1.97 33.83
CA ARG A 103 -8.03 -0.82 32.93
C ARG A 103 -6.95 -1.14 31.91
N VAL A 104 -7.35 -1.29 30.65
CA VAL A 104 -6.44 -1.46 29.51
C VAL A 104 -6.19 -0.09 28.89
N VAL A 105 -4.93 0.34 28.82
CA VAL A 105 -4.57 1.62 28.20
C VAL A 105 -4.24 1.40 26.72
N ILE A 106 -4.95 2.10 25.82
CA ILE A 106 -4.73 2.06 24.38
C ILE A 106 -4.20 3.42 23.91
N THR A 107 -2.97 3.44 23.40
CA THR A 107 -2.29 4.67 22.96
C THR A 107 -2.07 4.73 21.45
N ASP A 108 -1.99 3.58 20.80
CA ASP A 108 -1.63 3.43 19.39
C ASP A 108 -2.84 3.46 18.45
N ILE A 109 -4.05 3.26 18.95
CA ILE A 109 -5.30 3.24 18.17
C ILE A 109 -6.19 4.39 18.61
N SER A 110 -6.90 5.05 17.69
CA SER A 110 -7.87 6.08 18.02
C SER A 110 -9.15 5.47 18.62
N PHE A 111 -9.80 6.21 19.52
CA PHE A 111 -11.04 5.76 20.16
C PHE A 111 -12.13 5.40 19.13
N GLU A 112 -12.30 6.23 18.10
CA GLU A 112 -13.31 6.03 17.05
C GLU A 112 -13.14 4.69 16.32
N ILE A 113 -11.92 4.38 15.87
CA ILE A 113 -11.65 3.13 15.14
C ILE A 113 -11.79 1.92 16.06
N PHE A 114 -11.30 2.01 17.30
CA PHE A 114 -11.48 0.92 18.26
C PHE A 114 -12.97 0.69 18.56
N ASN A 115 -13.74 1.76 18.77
CA ASN A 115 -15.17 1.70 19.01
C ASN A 115 -15.92 1.04 17.85
N ASN A 116 -15.55 1.35 16.60
CA ASN A 116 -16.10 0.71 15.40
C ASN A 116 -15.83 -0.81 15.38
N VAL A 117 -14.62 -1.24 15.77
CA VAL A 117 -14.30 -2.67 15.92
C VAL A 117 -15.08 -3.32 17.08
N VAL A 118 -15.31 -2.60 18.19
CA VAL A 118 -16.12 -3.12 19.29
C VAL A 118 -17.58 -3.28 18.89
N LYS A 119 -18.17 -2.33 18.16
CA LYS A 119 -19.52 -2.49 17.59
C LYS A 119 -19.65 -3.78 16.80
N PHE A 120 -18.66 -4.06 15.95
CA PHE A 120 -18.59 -5.30 15.20
C PHE A 120 -18.53 -6.55 16.10
N ILE A 121 -17.72 -6.54 17.17
CA ILE A 121 -17.66 -7.62 18.18
C ILE A 121 -19.02 -7.86 18.86
N TYR A 122 -19.84 -6.82 19.00
CA TYR A 122 -21.18 -6.88 19.56
C TYR A 122 -22.28 -7.19 18.53
N GLY A 123 -21.91 -7.45 17.27
CA GLY A 123 -22.82 -7.91 16.21
C GLY A 123 -23.37 -6.81 15.29
N GLU A 124 -22.89 -5.57 15.41
CA GLU A 124 -23.21 -4.51 14.46
C GLU A 124 -22.35 -4.63 13.18
N GLU A 125 -22.72 -3.89 12.13
CA GLU A 125 -21.91 -3.82 10.91
C GLU A 125 -20.62 -3.01 11.12
N LEU A 126 -19.54 -3.46 10.48
CA LEU A 126 -18.26 -2.78 10.48
C LEU A 126 -18.23 -1.70 9.39
N THR A 127 -18.10 -0.43 9.77
CA THR A 127 -18.05 0.69 8.82
C THR A 127 -16.63 0.90 8.29
N ILE A 128 -16.39 0.63 7.01
CA ILE A 128 -15.07 0.77 6.37
C ILE A 128 -15.14 1.83 5.26
N TYR A 129 -14.17 2.75 5.24
CA TYR A 129 -14.01 3.81 4.25
C TYR A 129 -12.51 4.15 4.05
N GLU A 130 -12.22 5.04 3.10
CA GLU A 130 -10.85 5.38 2.66
C GLU A 130 -9.94 5.83 3.80
N GLU A 131 -10.43 6.64 4.73
CA GLU A 131 -9.61 7.20 5.80
C GLU A 131 -9.35 6.22 6.96
N ASN A 132 -10.14 5.14 7.09
CA ASN A 132 -10.06 4.25 8.25
C ASN A 132 -9.59 2.82 7.96
N TYR A 133 -9.64 2.36 6.70
CA TYR A 133 -9.42 0.94 6.40
C TYR A 133 -8.03 0.46 6.85
N LEU A 134 -7.00 1.31 6.76
CA LEU A 134 -5.64 0.98 7.21
C LEU A 134 -5.56 0.82 8.73
N GLU A 135 -6.22 1.68 9.51
CA GLU A 135 -6.27 1.56 10.97
C GLU A 135 -7.08 0.32 11.40
N ILE A 136 -8.18 0.02 10.70
CA ILE A 136 -8.96 -1.19 10.95
C ILE A 136 -8.14 -2.45 10.61
N LEU A 137 -7.43 -2.46 9.48
CA LEU A 137 -6.54 -3.56 9.09
C LEU A 137 -5.43 -3.78 10.13
N TYR A 138 -4.89 -2.69 10.66
CA TYR A 138 -3.94 -2.70 11.77
C TYR A 138 -4.50 -3.40 13.01
N ILE A 139 -5.69 -3.01 13.48
CA ILE A 139 -6.35 -3.66 14.62
C ILE A 139 -6.59 -5.15 14.33
N GLY A 140 -7.06 -5.45 13.12
CA GLY A 140 -7.29 -6.82 12.66
C GLY A 140 -6.04 -7.69 12.80
N LYS A 141 -4.89 -7.20 12.33
CA LYS A 141 -3.59 -7.88 12.45
C LYS A 141 -3.08 -7.91 13.89
N LYS A 142 -3.22 -6.83 14.66
CA LYS A 142 -2.74 -6.75 16.05
C LYS A 142 -3.43 -7.75 16.98
N TYR A 143 -4.74 -7.90 16.82
CA TYR A 143 -5.54 -8.78 17.68
C TYR A 143 -6.01 -10.05 16.98
N PHE A 144 -5.45 -10.39 15.81
CA PHE A 144 -5.82 -11.58 15.03
C PHE A 144 -7.34 -11.72 14.77
N LEU A 145 -8.00 -10.60 14.43
CA LEU A 145 -9.42 -10.56 14.09
C LEU A 145 -9.59 -10.87 12.59
N TYR A 146 -9.50 -12.16 12.23
CA TYR A 146 -9.48 -12.58 10.83
C TYR A 146 -10.70 -12.15 10.02
N GLU A 147 -11.89 -12.17 10.60
CA GLU A 147 -13.12 -11.73 9.90
C GLU A 147 -13.06 -10.24 9.52
N ILE A 148 -12.49 -9.41 10.40
CA ILE A 148 -12.26 -7.99 10.12
C ILE A 148 -11.23 -7.82 9.00
N ILE A 149 -10.12 -8.57 9.05
CA ILE A 149 -9.11 -8.57 7.99
C ILE A 149 -9.76 -8.92 6.64
N HIS A 150 -10.59 -9.96 6.59
CA HIS A 150 -11.30 -10.35 5.37
C HIS A 150 -12.24 -9.27 4.84
N LYS A 151 -13.01 -8.61 5.71
CA LYS A 151 -13.89 -7.49 5.33
C LYS A 151 -13.09 -6.31 4.76
N VAL A 152 -11.97 -5.97 5.38
CA VAL A 152 -11.09 -4.89 4.89
C VAL A 152 -10.43 -5.26 3.55
N ILE A 153 -9.94 -6.49 3.39
CA ILE A 153 -9.40 -6.97 2.11
C ILE A 153 -10.46 -6.86 1.00
N LYS A 154 -11.70 -7.25 1.28
CA LYS A 154 -12.81 -7.14 0.31
C LYS A 154 -13.07 -5.68 -0.08
N PHE A 155 -13.03 -4.77 0.90
CA PHE A 155 -13.13 -3.33 0.63
C PHE A 155 -11.98 -2.86 -0.27
N ILE A 156 -10.73 -3.22 0.04
CA ILE A 156 -9.54 -2.85 -0.74
C ILE A 156 -9.67 -3.30 -2.20
N TYR A 157 -10.16 -4.52 -2.46
CA TYR A 157 -10.37 -5.00 -3.83
C TYR A 157 -11.39 -4.19 -4.64
N THR A 158 -12.34 -3.52 -3.98
CA THR A 158 -13.32 -2.66 -4.64
C THR A 158 -12.88 -1.20 -4.73
N PHE A 159 -12.05 -0.76 -3.78
CA PHE A 159 -11.65 0.63 -3.63
C PHE A 159 -10.40 0.98 -4.44
N ILE A 160 -9.40 0.09 -4.46
CA ILE A 160 -8.12 0.33 -5.13
C ILE A 160 -8.23 0.04 -6.62
N ASN A 161 -7.82 1.02 -7.42
CA ASN A 161 -7.82 0.99 -8.87
C ASN A 161 -6.58 1.72 -9.43
N ALA A 162 -6.44 1.81 -10.75
CA ALA A 162 -5.26 2.38 -11.38
C ALA A 162 -5.00 3.87 -11.04
N ASP A 163 -6.04 4.62 -10.65
CA ASP A 163 -5.93 6.06 -10.35
C ASP A 163 -5.41 6.35 -8.94
N ASN A 164 -5.71 5.50 -7.96
CA ASN A 164 -5.34 5.70 -6.55
C ASN A 164 -4.30 4.69 -6.02
N MET A 165 -4.01 3.61 -6.76
CA MET A 165 -3.12 2.54 -6.27
C MET A 165 -1.74 3.07 -5.86
N ALA A 166 -1.17 4.02 -6.60
CA ALA A 166 0.14 4.60 -6.27
C ALA A 166 0.17 5.23 -4.87
N ASP A 167 -0.91 5.92 -4.47
CA ASP A 167 -1.01 6.61 -3.18
C ASP A 167 -1.17 5.63 -2.01
N HIS A 168 -1.73 4.44 -2.26
CA HIS A 168 -1.97 3.42 -1.23
C HIS A 168 -0.91 2.32 -1.19
N PHE A 169 -0.09 2.17 -2.24
CA PHE A 169 0.83 1.05 -2.41
C PHE A 169 1.75 0.85 -1.20
N GLU A 170 2.43 1.90 -0.75
CA GLU A 170 3.37 1.82 0.37
C GLU A 170 2.69 1.35 1.67
N PHE A 171 1.44 1.75 1.89
CA PHE A 171 0.72 1.43 3.12
C PHE A 171 0.23 0.00 3.13
N ILE A 172 -0.29 -0.47 1.99
CA ILE A 172 -0.78 -1.83 1.85
C ILE A 172 0.38 -2.83 1.87
N ASP A 173 1.48 -2.52 1.16
CA ASP A 173 2.66 -3.38 1.07
C ASP A 173 3.28 -3.67 2.46
N LYS A 174 3.24 -2.69 3.38
CA LYS A 174 3.71 -2.84 4.77
C LYS A 174 2.99 -3.91 5.59
N PHE A 175 1.78 -4.32 5.21
CA PHE A 175 1.04 -5.38 5.91
C PHE A 175 1.47 -6.79 5.48
N ASP A 176 2.30 -6.88 4.44
CA ASP A 176 2.84 -8.13 3.88
C ASP A 176 1.74 -9.18 3.64
N ILE A 177 0.68 -8.75 2.95
CA ILE A 177 -0.45 -9.61 2.56
C ILE A 177 -0.27 -9.95 1.09
N SER A 178 0.20 -11.17 0.81
CA SER A 178 0.51 -11.65 -0.54
C SER A 178 -0.62 -11.42 -1.54
N SER A 179 -1.87 -11.74 -1.17
CA SER A 179 -3.03 -11.58 -2.04
C SER A 179 -3.37 -10.13 -2.39
N LEU A 180 -2.99 -9.17 -1.56
CA LEU A 180 -3.13 -7.73 -1.86
C LEU A 180 -1.96 -7.25 -2.71
N ASN A 181 -0.74 -7.70 -2.40
CA ASN A 181 0.45 -7.35 -3.17
C ASN A 181 0.35 -7.85 -4.62
N ASP A 182 -0.16 -9.06 -4.84
CA ASP A 182 -0.36 -9.60 -6.18
C ASP A 182 -1.50 -8.90 -6.91
N PHE A 183 -2.56 -8.48 -6.21
CA PHE A 183 -3.61 -7.65 -6.77
C PHE A 183 -3.08 -6.28 -7.22
N MET A 184 -2.28 -5.59 -6.40
CA MET A 184 -1.67 -4.32 -6.77
C MET A 184 -0.71 -4.47 -7.97
N LYS A 185 0.12 -5.52 -8.00
CA LYS A 185 0.94 -5.85 -9.19
C LYS A 185 0.06 -6.09 -10.43
N GLY A 186 -1.08 -6.77 -10.27
CA GLY A 186 -2.06 -6.98 -11.34
C GLY A 186 -2.58 -5.67 -11.92
N ILE A 187 -2.85 -4.66 -11.08
CA ILE A 187 -3.24 -3.32 -11.53
C ILE A 187 -2.10 -2.64 -12.29
N CYS A 188 -0.87 -2.69 -11.77
CA CYS A 188 0.32 -2.15 -12.44
C CYS A 188 0.49 -2.70 -13.86
N ILE A 189 0.26 -4.00 -14.04
CA ILE A 189 0.43 -4.70 -15.33
C ILE A 189 -0.77 -4.44 -16.26
N SER A 190 -1.99 -4.35 -15.71
CA SER A 190 -3.22 -4.19 -16.50
C SER A 190 -3.42 -2.75 -16.97
N SER A 191 -2.91 -1.76 -16.26
CA SER A 191 -3.08 -0.34 -16.59
C SER A 191 -1.80 0.47 -16.35
N PRO A 192 -0.66 0.08 -16.96
CA PRO A 192 0.65 0.65 -16.65
C PRO A 192 0.72 2.16 -16.92
N LEU A 193 0.16 2.63 -18.04
CA LEU A 193 0.22 4.04 -18.42
C LEU A 193 -0.53 4.95 -17.45
N VAL A 194 -1.68 4.49 -16.93
CA VAL A 194 -2.46 5.24 -15.94
C VAL A 194 -1.69 5.35 -14.63
N VAL A 195 -1.16 4.22 -14.15
CA VAL A 195 -0.35 4.17 -12.93
C VAL A 195 0.88 5.05 -13.05
N ILE A 196 1.64 4.95 -14.15
CA ILE A 196 2.85 5.75 -14.37
C ILE A 196 2.56 7.24 -14.27
N ARG A 197 1.45 7.71 -14.85
CA ARG A 197 1.08 9.13 -14.83
C ARG A 197 0.81 9.70 -13.44
N LYS A 198 0.57 8.85 -12.44
CA LYS A 198 0.36 9.20 -11.03
C LYS A 198 1.64 9.07 -10.19
N LEU A 199 2.73 8.57 -10.78
CA LEU A 199 3.97 8.38 -10.04
C LEU A 199 4.65 9.72 -9.71
N THR A 200 5.45 9.68 -8.64
CA THR A 200 6.23 10.80 -8.12
C THR A 200 7.68 10.33 -7.97
N LYS A 201 8.57 11.21 -7.51
CA LYS A 201 9.98 10.88 -7.25
C LYS A 201 10.23 10.07 -5.96
N SER A 202 9.17 9.67 -5.24
CA SER A 202 9.29 8.94 -3.98
C SER A 202 9.81 7.50 -4.18
N ILE A 203 10.49 6.95 -3.17
CA ILE A 203 11.04 5.58 -3.20
C ILE A 203 9.95 4.52 -3.50
N PRO A 204 8.76 4.56 -2.88
CA PRO A 204 7.69 3.60 -3.20
C PRO A 204 7.23 3.71 -4.66
N HIS A 205 7.18 4.91 -5.22
CA HIS A 205 6.76 5.10 -6.61
C HIS A 205 7.82 4.59 -7.59
N LYS A 206 9.12 4.70 -7.26
CA LYS A 206 10.20 4.04 -8.01
C LYS A 206 10.07 2.51 -7.97
N ARG A 207 9.63 1.93 -6.85
CA ARG A 207 9.34 0.49 -6.73
C ARG A 207 8.18 0.07 -7.62
N ILE A 208 7.11 0.86 -7.71
CA ILE A 208 5.99 0.62 -8.63
C ILE A 208 6.47 0.65 -10.09
N LEU A 209 7.27 1.66 -10.46
CA LEU A 209 7.83 1.76 -11.80
C LEU A 209 8.70 0.54 -12.14
N GLN A 210 9.51 0.07 -11.18
CA GLN A 210 10.29 -1.16 -11.33
C GLN A 210 9.41 -2.38 -11.60
N ILE A 211 8.30 -2.56 -10.86
CA ILE A 211 7.35 -3.68 -11.08
C ILE A 211 6.82 -3.66 -12.52
N ILE A 212 6.45 -2.47 -13.03
CA ILE A 212 5.94 -2.33 -14.39
C ILE A 212 7.03 -2.67 -15.42
N LEU A 213 8.23 -2.12 -15.23
CA LEU A 213 9.34 -2.31 -16.16
C LEU A 213 9.89 -3.76 -16.15
N GLU A 214 9.89 -4.44 -15.01
CA GLU A 214 10.30 -5.85 -14.94
C GLU A 214 9.27 -6.80 -15.56
N SER A 215 8.02 -6.36 -15.71
CA SER A 215 6.96 -7.20 -16.26
C SER A 215 7.32 -7.69 -17.68
N PRO A 216 7.22 -9.01 -17.96
CA PRO A 216 7.43 -9.56 -19.29
C PRO A 216 6.27 -9.24 -20.24
N CYS A 217 5.11 -8.83 -19.71
CA CYS A 217 3.88 -8.66 -20.47
C CYS A 217 3.18 -7.36 -20.10
N LEU A 218 2.88 -6.52 -21.07
CA LEU A 218 2.18 -5.24 -20.89
C LEU A 218 1.20 -4.99 -22.05
N PRO A 219 0.09 -4.27 -21.83
CA PRO A 219 -0.89 -3.95 -22.87
C PRO A 219 -0.49 -2.77 -23.77
N CYS A 220 0.63 -2.09 -23.49
CA CYS A 220 1.13 -0.94 -24.24
C CYS A 220 2.44 -1.27 -24.98
N SER A 221 2.78 -0.44 -25.97
CA SER A 221 4.09 -0.47 -26.63
C SER A 221 5.20 0.06 -25.72
N GLU A 222 6.45 -0.30 -26.03
CA GLU A 222 7.61 0.28 -25.35
C GLU A 222 7.68 1.80 -25.50
N TYR A 223 7.28 2.31 -26.67
CA TYR A 223 7.30 3.74 -26.95
C TYR A 223 6.29 4.51 -26.09
N GLU A 224 5.06 4.02 -25.98
CA GLU A 224 4.06 4.62 -25.07
C GLU A 224 4.51 4.58 -23.60
N LEU A 225 5.16 3.48 -23.20
CA LEU A 225 5.74 3.32 -21.87
C LEU A 225 6.83 4.37 -21.61
N TYR A 226 7.76 4.52 -22.55
CA TYR A 226 8.80 5.55 -22.52
C TYR A 226 8.21 6.95 -22.41
N GLN A 227 7.24 7.29 -23.26
CA GLN A 227 6.59 8.61 -23.25
C GLN A 227 5.92 8.89 -21.89
N ALA A 228 5.16 7.93 -21.35
CA ALA A 228 4.49 8.11 -20.07
C ALA A 228 5.49 8.35 -18.92
N ILE A 229 6.65 7.69 -18.94
CA ILE A 229 7.72 7.91 -17.96
C ILE A 229 8.28 9.32 -18.12
N VAL A 230 8.73 9.69 -19.31
CA VAL A 230 9.32 11.00 -19.57
C VAL A 230 8.36 12.13 -19.20
N ASP A 231 7.09 12.05 -19.63
CA ASP A 231 6.07 13.06 -19.34
C ASP A 231 5.79 13.19 -17.84
N THR A 232 5.84 12.08 -17.10
CA THR A 232 5.60 12.09 -15.65
C THR A 232 6.76 12.71 -14.91
N TYR A 233 7.99 12.33 -15.24
CA TYR A 233 9.15 12.93 -14.61
C TYR A 233 9.29 14.41 -14.99
N PHE A 234 9.04 14.77 -16.25
CA PHE A 234 9.01 16.15 -16.72
C PHE A 234 8.04 17.02 -15.92
N ARG A 235 6.83 16.53 -15.64
CA ARG A 235 5.84 17.24 -14.81
C ARG A 235 6.26 17.42 -13.34
N ASN A 236 7.15 16.56 -12.85
CA ASN A 236 7.63 16.56 -11.47
C ASN A 236 9.01 17.23 -11.31
N VAL A 237 9.55 17.82 -12.38
CA VAL A 237 10.83 18.56 -12.37
C VAL A 237 10.65 19.89 -11.65
N ASP A 238 11.61 20.22 -10.78
CA ASP A 238 11.68 21.52 -10.12
C ASP A 238 12.11 22.60 -11.13
N LYS A 239 11.54 23.81 -11.04
CA LYS A 239 11.72 24.89 -12.04
C LYS A 239 13.17 25.37 -12.23
N GLU A 240 14.06 25.00 -11.32
CA GLU A 240 15.47 25.44 -11.29
C GLU A 240 16.41 24.49 -12.07
N VAL A 241 15.89 23.39 -12.61
CA VAL A 241 16.71 22.39 -13.33
C VAL A 241 17.09 22.91 -14.73
N PHE A 242 18.40 23.08 -14.96
CA PHE A 242 18.94 23.55 -16.24
C PHE A 242 18.95 22.47 -17.34
N ASP A 243 19.32 21.23 -17.00
CA ASP A 243 19.32 20.09 -17.93
C ASP A 243 18.32 19.04 -17.47
N ILE A 244 17.11 19.11 -18.05
CA ILE A 244 16.01 18.22 -17.69
C ILE A 244 16.31 16.78 -18.13
N SER A 245 17.00 16.59 -19.26
CA SER A 245 17.31 15.25 -19.77
C SER A 245 18.26 14.52 -18.83
N LYS A 246 19.33 15.20 -18.39
CA LYS A 246 20.25 14.67 -17.40
C LYS A 246 19.56 14.41 -16.06
N TYR A 247 18.74 15.35 -15.58
CA TYR A 247 18.00 15.19 -14.34
C TYR A 247 17.10 13.94 -14.34
N ILE A 248 16.28 13.76 -15.39
CA ILE A 248 15.39 12.58 -15.47
C ILE A 248 16.22 11.29 -15.55
N ARG A 249 17.35 11.32 -16.28
CA ARG A 249 18.26 10.19 -16.39
C ARG A 249 18.85 9.80 -15.02
N ASP A 250 19.29 10.79 -14.23
CA ASP A 250 19.86 10.58 -12.90
C ASP A 250 18.79 10.08 -11.91
N GLU A 251 17.56 10.61 -11.99
CA GLU A 251 16.44 10.19 -11.14
C GLU A 251 15.98 8.75 -11.40
N LEU A 252 15.95 8.32 -12.66
CA LEU A 252 15.62 6.95 -13.04
C LEU A 252 16.76 5.97 -12.73
N GLY A 253 18.01 6.40 -12.89
CA GLY A 253 19.20 5.60 -12.62
C GLY A 253 19.15 4.25 -13.35
N LYS A 254 19.16 3.15 -12.59
CA LYS A 254 19.17 1.78 -13.13
C LYS A 254 17.88 1.39 -13.86
N LEU A 255 16.76 2.06 -13.59
CA LEU A 255 15.47 1.73 -14.21
C LEU A 255 15.46 1.95 -15.73
N ILE A 256 16.34 2.82 -16.23
CA ILE A 256 16.48 3.10 -17.66
C ILE A 256 16.83 1.84 -18.45
N PHE A 257 17.68 0.99 -17.90
CA PHE A 257 18.13 -0.25 -18.54
C PHE A 257 17.01 -1.30 -18.66
N LEU A 258 15.89 -1.12 -17.93
CA LEU A 258 14.72 -1.97 -18.05
C LEU A 258 13.80 -1.54 -19.21
N ILE A 259 13.95 -0.33 -19.76
CA ILE A 259 13.23 0.10 -20.96
C ILE A 259 13.85 -0.60 -22.17
N ARG A 260 13.02 -1.27 -22.99
CA ARG A 260 13.53 -2.13 -24.08
C ARG A 260 13.63 -1.38 -25.39
N PHE A 261 14.42 -0.30 -25.41
CA PHE A 261 14.69 0.50 -26.62
C PHE A 261 15.03 -0.33 -27.87
N PRO A 262 15.84 -1.41 -27.80
CA PRO A 262 16.18 -2.21 -28.99
C PRO A 262 15.00 -2.93 -29.64
N THR A 263 13.82 -2.91 -29.01
CA THR A 263 12.59 -3.55 -29.51
C THR A 263 11.61 -2.55 -30.15
N MET A 264 11.94 -1.25 -30.10
CA MET A 264 11.19 -0.18 -30.76
C MET A 264 11.51 -0.13 -32.27
N THR A 265 10.70 0.63 -33.01
CA THR A 265 10.93 0.96 -34.42
C THR A 265 11.86 2.16 -34.59
N ASN A 266 12.47 2.33 -35.77
CA ASN A 266 13.32 3.51 -36.06
C ASN A 266 12.59 4.83 -35.82
N LYS A 267 11.32 4.92 -36.21
CA LYS A 267 10.49 6.12 -35.99
C LYS A 267 10.33 6.43 -34.50
N GLU A 268 10.13 5.40 -33.68
CA GLU A 268 9.99 5.54 -32.24
C GLU A 268 11.32 5.96 -31.59
N ILE A 269 12.45 5.36 -31.99
CA ILE A 269 13.78 5.77 -31.50
C ILE A 269 14.10 7.21 -31.87
N ILE A 270 13.85 7.63 -33.12
CA ILE A 270 14.01 9.04 -33.54
C ILE A 270 13.12 9.96 -32.70
N ASN A 271 11.93 9.52 -32.32
CA ASN A 271 11.09 10.30 -31.42
C ASN A 271 11.62 10.33 -29.98
N CYS A 272 12.29 9.27 -29.51
CA CYS A 272 12.94 9.26 -28.19
C CYS A 272 14.09 10.27 -28.09
N THR A 273 14.73 10.65 -29.20
CA THR A 273 15.81 11.66 -29.20
C THR A 273 15.31 13.10 -29.07
N LYS A 274 13.99 13.33 -29.11
CA LYS A 274 13.41 14.66 -28.91
C LYS A 274 13.59 15.10 -27.46
N TYR A 275 13.82 16.39 -27.24
CA TYR A 275 13.96 16.92 -25.88
C TYR A 275 12.62 16.89 -25.12
N PRO A 276 12.60 16.43 -23.84
CA PRO A 276 13.70 15.80 -23.10
C PRO A 276 13.94 14.33 -23.53
N SER A 277 15.21 13.94 -23.67
CA SER A 277 15.61 12.60 -24.14
C SER A 277 16.32 11.83 -23.04
N LEU A 278 15.92 10.57 -22.81
CA LEU A 278 16.69 9.67 -21.93
C LEU A 278 17.89 9.06 -22.64
N LEU A 279 17.95 9.08 -23.97
CA LEU A 279 19.03 8.47 -24.74
C LEU A 279 20.16 9.47 -25.01
N THR A 280 21.40 9.00 -24.91
CA THR A 280 22.54 9.74 -25.47
C THR A 280 22.55 9.63 -27.00
N LYS A 281 23.28 10.50 -27.67
CA LYS A 281 23.45 10.45 -29.13
C LYS A 281 24.04 9.12 -29.59
N GLU A 282 25.06 8.63 -28.88
CA GLU A 282 25.69 7.32 -29.11
C GLU A 282 24.69 6.19 -28.97
N GLN A 283 23.96 6.12 -27.85
CA GLN A 283 22.93 5.09 -27.63
C GLN A 283 21.84 5.12 -28.70
N SER A 284 21.46 6.30 -29.15
CA SER A 284 20.45 6.46 -30.20
C SER A 284 20.93 5.88 -31.53
N MET A 285 22.18 6.16 -31.92
CA MET A 285 22.80 5.60 -33.12
C MET A 285 22.96 4.09 -33.02
N ASP A 286 23.43 3.59 -31.88
CA ASP A 286 23.59 2.17 -31.60
C ASP A 286 22.28 1.40 -31.75
N PHE A 287 21.17 1.94 -31.24
CA PHE A 287 19.86 1.31 -31.38
C PHE A 287 19.33 1.36 -32.80
N LEU A 288 19.59 2.42 -33.57
CA LEU A 288 19.22 2.47 -34.98
C LEU A 288 19.97 1.40 -35.79
N LEU A 289 21.28 1.26 -35.59
CA LEU A 289 22.10 0.21 -36.21
C LEU A 289 21.61 -1.20 -35.84
N TRP A 290 21.20 -1.40 -34.59
CA TRP A 290 20.59 -2.66 -34.17
C TRP A 290 19.26 -2.97 -34.87
N ILE A 291 18.40 -1.96 -34.99
CA ILE A 291 17.06 -2.16 -35.56
C ILE A 291 17.18 -2.45 -37.06
N GLU A 292 18.04 -1.74 -37.79
CA GLU A 292 18.27 -1.88 -39.23
C GLU A 292 19.08 -3.13 -39.58
N ASP A 293 20.31 -3.22 -39.06
CA ASP A 293 21.32 -4.17 -39.54
C ASP A 293 21.65 -5.28 -38.52
N LYS A 294 21.00 -5.28 -37.35
CA LYS A 294 21.28 -6.22 -36.24
C LYS A 294 22.73 -6.18 -35.78
N ILE A 295 23.39 -5.03 -35.92
CA ILE A 295 24.77 -4.83 -35.47
C ILE A 295 24.79 -4.74 -33.94
N PHE A 296 25.60 -5.59 -33.32
CA PHE A 296 25.79 -5.58 -31.88
C PHE A 296 26.80 -4.49 -31.47
N THR A 297 26.43 -3.65 -30.51
CA THR A 297 27.20 -2.50 -30.03
C THR A 297 27.35 -2.54 -28.51
N ASP A 298 28.28 -1.76 -27.98
CA ASP A 298 28.53 -1.70 -26.54
C ASP A 298 27.31 -1.21 -25.76
N SER A 299 26.46 -0.36 -26.32
CA SER A 299 25.23 0.07 -25.64
C SER A 299 24.25 -1.09 -25.43
N LEU A 300 24.14 -2.01 -26.41
CA LEU A 300 23.17 -3.10 -26.37
C LEU A 300 23.39 -4.09 -25.22
N GLN A 301 24.61 -4.23 -24.73
CA GLN A 301 24.91 -5.16 -23.63
C GLN A 301 24.13 -4.83 -22.34
N TYR A 302 23.65 -3.59 -22.20
CA TYR A 302 22.91 -3.13 -21.03
C TYR A 302 21.39 -3.13 -21.19
N PHE A 303 20.87 -3.33 -22.41
CA PHE A 303 19.44 -3.25 -22.69
C PHE A 303 18.91 -4.58 -23.21
N SER A 304 17.72 -4.98 -22.74
CA SER A 304 17.09 -6.18 -23.26
C SER A 304 16.57 -5.96 -24.68
N SER A 305 16.97 -6.85 -25.59
CA SER A 305 16.48 -6.95 -26.96
C SER A 305 15.26 -7.87 -27.13
N VAL A 306 14.72 -8.40 -26.02
CA VAL A 306 13.56 -9.30 -26.02
C VAL A 306 12.28 -8.48 -25.88
N PRO A 307 11.37 -8.48 -26.86
CA PRO A 307 10.13 -7.70 -26.76
C PRO A 307 9.24 -8.16 -25.62
N ARG A 308 8.45 -7.24 -25.05
CA ARG A 308 7.37 -7.60 -24.11
C ARG A 308 6.24 -8.29 -24.84
N LEU A 309 5.63 -9.26 -24.19
CA LEU A 309 4.41 -9.89 -24.68
C LEU A 309 3.26 -8.88 -24.58
N LYS A 310 2.42 -8.80 -25.61
CA LYS A 310 1.20 -8.00 -25.55
C LYS A 310 0.17 -8.72 -24.72
N CYS A 311 -0.09 -8.18 -23.53
CA CYS A 311 -1.09 -8.71 -22.63
C CYS A 311 -2.48 -8.29 -23.12
N ASN A 312 -3.24 -9.24 -23.69
CA ASN A 312 -4.68 -9.07 -23.89
C ASN A 312 -5.38 -9.27 -22.53
N CYS A 313 -5.18 -8.34 -21.60
CA CYS A 313 -5.90 -8.35 -20.33
C CYS A 313 -7.36 -7.91 -20.59
N GLN A 314 -8.21 -8.84 -21.05
CA GLN A 314 -9.63 -8.75 -20.76
C GLN A 314 -9.77 -9.03 -19.27
N VAL A 315 -9.68 -7.98 -18.45
CA VAL A 315 -10.04 -8.09 -17.03
C VAL A 315 -11.48 -8.60 -16.99
N ASN A 316 -11.66 -9.79 -16.42
CA ASN A 316 -12.92 -10.49 -16.28
C ASN A 316 -14.07 -9.50 -16.01
N LYS A 317 -15.00 -9.42 -16.98
CA LYS A 317 -16.32 -8.83 -16.72
C LYS A 317 -16.91 -9.53 -15.49
N PRO A 318 -17.57 -8.80 -14.57
CA PRO A 318 -18.26 -9.44 -13.46
C PRO A 318 -19.22 -10.49 -14.01
N ILE A 319 -19.15 -11.70 -13.44
CA ILE A 319 -20.07 -12.79 -13.74
C ILE A 319 -21.50 -12.23 -13.58
N PRO A 320 -22.38 -12.34 -14.58
CA PRO A 320 -23.73 -11.80 -14.48
C PRO A 320 -24.51 -12.52 -13.38
N LYS A 321 -24.95 -11.72 -12.41
CA LYS A 321 -25.94 -11.89 -11.33
C LYS A 321 -26.25 -13.30 -10.83
#